data_AF-A0A7W8CBF4-F1
#
_entry.id   AF-A0A7W8CBF4-F1
#
_cell.length_a   1.000
_cell.length_b   1.000
_cell.length_c   1.000
_cell.angle_alpha   90.00
_cell.angle_beta   90.00
_cell.angle_gamma   90.00
#
_symmetry.space_group_name_H-M   'P 1'
#
loop_
_entity.id
_entity.type
_entity.pdbx_description
1 polymer ?
#
loop_
_entity_poly.entity_id
_entity_poly.type
_entity_poly.pdbx_seq_one_letter_code
_entity_poly.pdbx_strand_id
1 'polypeptide(L)'
;MDMHAGQLTVSAATSGERSDGGMTVRALVDEQFPQWRALPISAVSSHGTVNAIFRIGERFAARFPLEAEEGADVVRNQLLAEAEAARQLAGRTRFPTPEPVVLGEPGEGYPLPWAVQT
;
A
#
# COMPACT_ATOMS: atom_id res chain seq x y z
N MET A 1 15.08 -2.34 -21.68
CA MET A 1 14.13 -2.69 -20.61
C MET A 1 13.70 -1.36 -20.05
N ASP A 2 12.75 -0.73 -20.73
CA ASP A 2 12.36 0.65 -20.44
C ASP A 2 11.61 0.68 -19.09
N MET A 3 12.20 1.37 -18.12
CA MET A 3 11.47 1.85 -16.95
C MET A 3 10.38 2.78 -17.46
N HIS A 4 9.11 2.42 -17.26
CA HIS A 4 7.99 3.32 -17.53
C HIS A 4 8.20 4.61 -16.70
N ALA A 5 8.32 5.74 -17.39
CA ALA A 5 8.71 7.04 -16.83
C ALA A 5 7.66 7.69 -15.89
N GLY A 6 6.72 6.92 -15.35
CA GLY A 6 5.59 7.39 -14.54
C GLY A 6 5.39 6.65 -13.21
N GLN A 7 6.35 5.80 -12.80
CA GLN A 7 6.22 5.00 -11.58
C GLN A 7 6.39 5.85 -10.32
N LEU A 8 5.41 5.80 -9.41
CA LEU A 8 5.48 6.49 -8.12
C LEU A 8 6.61 5.90 -7.26
N THR A 9 7.30 6.75 -6.50
CA THR A 9 8.30 6.32 -5.51
C THR A 9 7.78 6.61 -4.11
N VAL A 10 7.53 5.57 -3.33
CA VAL A 10 7.01 5.67 -1.96
C VAL A 10 8.08 5.14 -1.00
N SER A 11 8.31 5.83 0.13
CA SER A 11 9.31 5.43 1.12
C SER A 11 8.70 5.24 2.51
N ALA A 12 9.32 4.36 3.29
CA ALA A 12 9.11 4.31 4.74
C ALA A 12 9.94 5.45 5.34
N ALA A 13 9.36 6.32 6.17
CA ALA A 13 10.15 7.32 6.88
C ALA A 13 11.13 6.61 7.84
N THR A 14 12.42 6.82 7.65
CA THR A 14 13.44 6.46 8.64
C THR A 14 13.52 7.54 9.71
N SER A 15 13.45 7.13 10.98
CA SER A 15 13.67 8.04 12.12
C SER A 15 15.15 8.47 12.13
N GLY A 16 15.47 9.57 11.45
CA GLY A 16 16.83 10.14 11.44
C GLY A 16 17.26 10.83 10.14
N GLU A 17 16.63 10.56 9.01
CA GLU A 17 16.93 11.25 7.75
C GLU A 17 15.80 12.22 7.42
N ARG A 18 16.12 13.51 7.28
CA ARG A 18 15.18 14.46 6.70
C ARG A 18 14.90 13.98 5.28
N SER A 19 13.78 13.30 5.06
CA SER A 19 13.37 12.89 3.72
C SER A 19 13.18 14.12 2.86
N ASP A 20 13.99 14.20 1.82
CA ASP A 20 13.97 15.20 0.77
C ASP A 20 12.64 15.01 -0.02
N GLY A 21 11.57 15.69 0.40
CA GLY A 21 10.30 15.82 -0.34
C GLY A 21 9.53 14.54 -0.73
N GLY A 22 9.93 13.35 -0.27
CA GLY A 22 9.34 12.06 -0.67
C GLY A 22 8.03 11.72 0.04
N MET A 23 7.10 11.08 -0.69
CA MET A 23 5.83 10.56 -0.18
C MET A 23 6.07 9.52 0.92
N THR A 24 5.56 9.79 2.11
CA THR A 24 5.86 9.00 3.31
C THR A 24 4.69 8.09 3.70
N VAL A 25 4.87 6.76 3.61
CA VAL A 25 3.87 5.76 4.06
C VAL A 25 3.44 6.00 5.49
N ARG A 26 4.40 6.39 6.33
CA ARG A 26 4.17 6.62 7.74
C ARG A 26 3.18 7.76 8.01
N ALA A 27 3.24 8.83 7.23
CA ALA A 27 2.34 9.97 7.38
C ALA A 27 0.91 9.58 6.97
N LEU A 28 0.76 8.86 5.85
CA LEU A 28 -0.53 8.31 5.41
C LEU A 28 -1.17 7.38 6.45
N VAL A 29 -0.40 6.44 7.00
CA VAL A 29 -0.89 5.53 8.04
C VAL A 29 -1.27 6.30 9.30
N ASP A 30 -0.46 7.27 9.72
CA ASP A 30 -0.72 8.04 10.92
C ASP A 30 -1.96 8.92 10.79
N GLU A 31 -2.19 9.53 9.63
CA GLU A 31 -3.36 10.34 9.35
C GLU A 31 -4.64 9.48 9.29
N GLN A 32 -4.63 8.42 8.48
CA GLN A 32 -5.84 7.69 8.12
C GLN A 32 -6.17 6.54 9.07
N PHE A 33 -5.16 5.96 9.73
CA PHE A 33 -5.31 4.82 10.63
C PHE A 33 -4.59 5.03 11.96
N PRO A 34 -5.06 5.97 12.82
CA PRO A 34 -4.40 6.32 14.07
C PRO A 34 -4.11 5.14 15.01
N GLN A 35 -4.89 4.07 14.93
CA GLN A 35 -4.69 2.83 15.68
C GLN A 35 -3.37 2.11 15.37
N TRP A 36 -2.74 2.39 14.22
CA TRP A 36 -1.47 1.79 13.81
C TRP A 36 -0.27 2.71 13.99
N ARG A 37 -0.46 3.92 14.53
CA ARG A 37 0.64 4.85 14.84
C ARG A 37 1.73 4.23 15.71
N ALA A 38 1.43 3.30 16.61
CA ALA A 38 2.48 2.69 17.42
C ALA A 38 3.23 1.54 16.71
N LEU A 39 2.77 1.10 15.54
CA LEU A 39 3.32 -0.07 14.86
C LEU A 39 4.54 0.30 14.00
N PRO A 40 5.59 -0.54 13.96
CA PRO A 40 6.72 -0.34 13.07
C PRO A 40 6.28 -0.46 11.61
N ILE A 41 6.87 0.37 10.74
CA ILE A 41 6.64 0.30 9.30
C ILE A 41 7.96 0.02 8.60
N SER A 42 8.00 -1.03 7.78
CA SER A 42 9.20 -1.41 7.02
C SER A 42 8.85 -1.74 5.58
N ALA A 43 9.63 -1.20 4.63
CA ALA A 43 9.53 -1.58 3.24
C ALA A 43 9.84 -3.08 3.06
N VAL A 44 9.06 -3.76 2.23
CA VAL A 44 9.37 -5.12 1.77
C VAL A 44 10.16 -5.00 0.49
N SER A 45 11.42 -5.48 0.51
CA SER A 45 12.27 -5.54 -0.67
C SER A 45 11.62 -6.44 -1.73
N SER A 46 10.94 -5.83 -2.69
CA SER A 46 10.30 -6.53 -3.80
C SER A 46 10.71 -5.86 -5.10
N HIS A 47 10.90 -6.67 -6.15
CA HIS A 47 11.08 -6.17 -7.52
C HIS A 47 9.71 -5.78 -8.14
N GLY A 48 8.71 -5.51 -7.31
CA GLY A 48 7.35 -5.23 -7.75
C GLY A 48 7.31 -3.94 -8.55
N THR A 49 7.01 -4.06 -9.83
CA THR A 49 6.84 -2.92 -10.75
C THR A 49 5.49 -2.23 -10.54
N VAL A 50 4.49 -2.98 -10.07
CA VAL A 50 3.10 -2.52 -9.96
C VAL A 50 2.73 -1.99 -8.57
N ASN A 51 3.40 -2.48 -7.51
CA ASN A 51 3.06 -2.14 -6.13
C ASN A 51 4.33 -2.02 -5.28
N ALA A 52 4.42 -0.96 -4.48
CA ALA A 52 5.30 -0.93 -3.31
C ALA A 52 4.58 -1.55 -2.11
N ILE A 53 5.27 -2.42 -1.38
CA ILE A 53 4.69 -3.16 -0.26
C ILE A 53 5.43 -2.78 1.02
N PHE A 54 4.66 -2.50 2.07
CA PHE A 54 5.16 -2.16 3.40
C PHE A 54 4.51 -3.05 4.45
N ARG A 55 5.28 -3.51 5.42
CA ARG A 55 4.71 -4.15 6.61
C ARG A 55 4.35 -3.11 7.65
N ILE A 56 3.19 -3.28 8.28
CA ILE A 56 2.75 -2.50 9.44
C ILE A 56 2.61 -3.48 10.61
N GLY A 57 3.52 -3.37 11.57
CA GLY A 57 3.69 -4.39 12.60
C GLY A 57 4.02 -5.75 12.00
N GLU A 58 3.59 -6.82 12.67
CA GLU A 58 3.86 -8.19 12.24
C GLU A 58 2.74 -8.78 11.37
N ARG A 59 1.57 -8.13 11.35
CA ARG A 59 0.33 -8.72 10.81
C ARG A 59 -0.10 -8.17 9.46
N PHE A 60 0.25 -6.93 9.13
CA PHE A 60 -0.37 -6.25 8.01
C PHE A 60 0.62 -5.94 6.90
N ALA A 61 0.16 -6.09 5.67
CA ALA A 61 0.83 -5.65 4.46
C ALA A 61 0.02 -4.53 3.80
N ALA A 62 0.60 -3.33 3.74
CA ALA A 62 0.10 -2.21 2.95
C ALA A 62 0.66 -2.29 1.53
N ARG A 63 -0.21 -2.15 0.53
CA ARG A 63 0.10 -2.20 -0.90
C ARG A 63 -0.26 -0.87 -1.52
N PHE A 64 0.75 -0.21 -2.09
CA PHE A 64 0.67 1.08 -2.77
C PHE A 64 0.87 0.85 -4.26
N PRO A 65 -0.20 0.93 -5.08
CA PRO A 65 -0.09 0.96 -6.54
C PRO A 65 0.89 2.03 -7.02
N LEU A 66 1.70 1.71 -8.03
CA LEU A 66 2.73 2.63 -8.53
C LEU A 66 2.38 3.24 -9.89
N GLU A 67 1.37 2.72 -10.56
CA GLU A 67 0.92 3.17 -11.88
C GLU A 67 -0.17 4.24 -11.73
N ALA A 68 0.22 5.51 -11.86
CA ALA A 68 -0.69 6.65 -11.69
C ALA A 68 -1.55 6.97 -12.93
N GLU A 69 -1.20 6.39 -14.10
CA GLU A 69 -1.84 6.73 -15.39
C GLU A 69 -3.32 6.33 -15.45
N GLU A 70 -3.75 5.34 -14.67
CA GLU A 70 -5.14 4.87 -14.66
C GLU A 70 -6.10 5.78 -13.89
N GLY A 71 -5.57 6.64 -13.01
CA GLY A 71 -6.35 7.55 -12.17
C GLY A 71 -6.97 6.88 -10.91
N ALA A 72 -7.25 7.70 -9.90
CA ALA A 72 -7.63 7.23 -8.56
C ALA A 72 -8.92 6.38 -8.53
N ASP A 73 -9.92 6.70 -9.34
CA ASP A 73 -11.20 5.97 -9.37
C ASP A 73 -11.06 4.57 -9.97
N VAL A 74 -10.24 4.43 -11.01
CA VAL A 74 -9.96 3.13 -11.64
C VAL A 74 -9.21 2.25 -10.64
N VAL A 75 -8.16 2.78 -10.01
CA VAL A 75 -7.39 2.07 -9.00
C VAL A 75 -8.28 1.68 -7.80
N ARG A 76 -9.19 2.57 -7.34
CA ARG A 76 -10.16 2.23 -6.28
C ARG A 76 -11.01 1.02 -6.67
N ASN A 77 -11.56 1.02 -7.88
CA ASN A 77 -12.40 -0.07 -8.36
C ASN A 77 -11.63 -1.40 -8.45
N GLN A 78 -10.38 -1.36 -8.88
CA GLN A 78 -9.51 -2.55 -8.90
C GLN A 78 -9.24 -3.07 -7.49
N LEU A 79 -8.88 -2.20 -6.53
CA LEU A 79 -8.65 -2.60 -5.14
C LEU A 79 -9.91 -3.19 -4.50
N LEU A 80 -11.10 -2.65 -4.80
CA LEU A 80 -12.36 -3.21 -4.35
C LEU A 80 -12.65 -4.58 -4.96
N ALA A 81 -12.37 -4.76 -6.25
CA ALA A 81 -12.51 -6.05 -6.94
C ALA A 81 -11.53 -7.10 -6.40
N GLU A 82 -10.27 -6.74 -6.17
CA GLU A 82 -9.28 -7.60 -5.51
C GLU A 82 -9.74 -8.00 -4.10
N ALA A 83 -10.22 -7.04 -3.31
CA ALA A 83 -10.71 -7.31 -1.97
C ALA A 83 -11.91 -8.28 -1.98
N GLU A 84 -12.82 -8.12 -2.93
CA GLU A 84 -13.96 -9.00 -3.07
C GLU A 84 -13.55 -10.41 -3.50
N ALA A 85 -12.64 -10.55 -4.46
CA ALA A 85 -12.09 -11.84 -4.86
C ALA A 85 -11.38 -12.54 -3.69
N ALA A 86 -10.60 -11.80 -2.90
CA ALA A 86 -9.93 -12.34 -1.72
C ALA A 86 -10.93 -12.86 -0.67
N ARG A 87 -12.01 -12.12 -0.39
CA ARG A 87 -13.10 -12.57 0.49
C ARG A 87 -13.76 -13.85 0.00
N GLN A 88 -13.95 -13.99 -1.31
CA GLN A 88 -14.54 -15.19 -1.89
C GLN A 88 -13.62 -16.43 -1.80
N LEU A 89 -12.31 -16.21 -1.78
CA LEU A 89 -11.28 -17.26 -1.66
C LEU A 89 -10.97 -17.61 -0.19
N ALA A 90 -11.18 -16.68 0.74
CA ALA A 90 -10.95 -16.89 2.17
C ALA A 90 -11.69 -18.14 2.69
N GLY A 91 -10.94 -19.06 3.30
CA GLY A 91 -11.46 -20.34 3.81
C GLY A 91 -11.83 -21.36 2.73
N ARG A 92 -11.63 -21.06 1.44
CA ARG A 92 -11.95 -21.96 0.31
C ARG A 92 -10.73 -22.55 -0.37
N THR A 93 -9.53 -22.22 0.09
CA THR A 93 -8.29 -22.76 -0.46
C THR A 93 -7.46 -23.45 0.62
N ARG A 94 -6.52 -24.30 0.22
CA ARG A 94 -5.60 -25.01 1.13
C ARG A 94 -4.64 -24.06 1.84
N PHE A 95 -4.43 -22.88 1.28
CA PHE A 95 -3.45 -21.90 1.76
C PHE A 95 -4.16 -20.67 2.34
N PRO A 96 -3.57 -20.00 3.33
CA PRO A 96 -4.13 -18.73 3.82
C PRO A 96 -4.28 -17.74 2.67
N THR A 97 -5.49 -17.19 2.52
CA THR A 97 -5.76 -16.10 1.58
C THR A 97 -5.66 -14.78 2.35
N PRO A 98 -4.96 -13.77 1.83
CA PRO A 98 -4.90 -12.46 2.46
C PRO A 98 -6.30 -11.88 2.68
N GLU A 99 -6.60 -11.45 3.90
CA GLU A 99 -7.87 -10.81 4.22
C GLU A 99 -7.77 -9.30 4.02
N PRO A 100 -8.66 -8.68 3.21
CA PRO A 100 -8.70 -7.23 3.07
C PRO A 100 -9.10 -6.59 4.40
N VAL A 101 -8.30 -5.64 4.88
CA VAL A 101 -8.52 -4.96 6.17
C VAL A 101 -9.16 -3.60 5.94
N VAL A 102 -8.53 -2.73 5.15
CA VAL A 102 -9.01 -1.37 4.84
C VAL A 102 -8.47 -0.92 3.49
N LEU A 103 -9.14 0.07 2.90
CA LEU A 103 -8.60 0.88 1.81
C LEU A 103 -8.22 2.25 2.37
N GLY A 104 -7.02 2.71 2.02
CA GLY A 104 -6.56 4.06 2.27
C GLY A 104 -6.86 4.98 1.09
N GLU A 105 -6.98 6.25 1.41
CA GLU A 105 -7.26 7.35 0.49
C GLU A 105 -5.94 8.01 0.01
N PRO A 106 -5.95 8.73 -1.13
CA PRO A 106 -4.86 9.62 -1.52
C PRO A 106 -4.53 10.65 -0.42
N GLY A 107 -3.26 11.03 -0.29
CA GLY A 107 -2.80 11.98 0.73
C GLY A 107 -1.27 12.08 0.78
N GLU A 108 -0.72 13.06 1.50
CA GLU A 108 0.75 13.21 1.71
C GLU A 108 1.58 13.15 0.41
N GLY A 109 1.02 13.70 -0.68
CA GLY A 109 1.61 13.69 -2.02
C GLY A 109 1.36 12.41 -2.83
N TYR A 110 0.85 11.34 -2.22
CA TYR A 110 0.48 10.09 -2.89
C TYR A 110 -0.92 10.20 -3.54
N PRO A 111 -1.03 10.05 -4.88
CA PRO A 111 -2.25 10.41 -5.61
C PRO A 111 -3.28 9.29 -5.74
N LEU A 112 -2.95 8.06 -5.30
CA LEU A 112 -3.78 6.88 -5.52
C LEU A 112 -4.38 6.37 -4.21
N PRO A 113 -5.52 5.67 -4.25
CA PRO A 113 -5.94 4.84 -3.14
C PRO A 113 -4.99 3.64 -3.00
N TRP A 114 -4.93 3.08 -1.80
CA TRP A 114 -4.05 1.97 -1.44
C TRP A 114 -4.78 0.99 -0.53
N ALA A 115 -4.24 -0.20 -0.30
CA ALA A 115 -4.93 -1.23 0.47
C ALA A 115 -4.06 -1.84 1.56
N VAL A 116 -4.69 -2.26 2.65
CA VAL A 116 -4.05 -3.07 3.71
C VAL A 116 -4.73 -4.43 3.78
N GLN A 117 -3.91 -5.48 3.84
CA GLN A 117 -4.34 -6.87 3.97
C GLN A 117 -3.48 -7.61 5.01
N THR A 118 -3.90 -8.81 5.41
CA THR A 118 -3.13 -9.71 6.30
C THR A 118 -2.12 -10.57 5.57
#